data_AF-A0A656JKG3-F1
#
_entry.id   AF-A0A656JKG3-F1
#
_cell.length_a   1.000
_cell.length_b   1.000
_cell.length_c   1.000
_cell.angle_alpha   90.00
_cell.angle_beta   90.00
_cell.angle_gamma   90.00
#
_symmetry.space_group_name_H-M   'P 1'
#
loop_
_entity.id
_entity.type
_entity.pdbx_description
1 polymer ?
#
loop_
_entity_poly.entity_id
_entity_poly.type
_entity_poly.pdbx_seq_one_letter_code
_entity_poly.pdbx_strand_id
1 'polypeptide(L)'
;KPAYNDGDTAKVTVTPPAAGKGYLLIESSEGPLWWKEIDVPAEGKSFEIPLDKQWARHDLYVTALVVRPGERKANVTPKRAVGVLHLPLDRAQRKLALTVTAPEKM
;
A
#
# COMPACT_ATOMS: atom_id res chain seq x y z
N LYS A 1 3.19 2.82 -9.62
CA LYS A 1 4.48 2.31 -10.16
C LYS A 1 4.60 0.83 -9.80
N PRO A 2 5.35 0.02 -10.57
CA PRO A 2 5.53 -1.41 -10.27
C PRO A 2 6.42 -1.66 -9.05
N ALA A 3 7.35 -0.76 -8.74
CA ALA A 3 8.19 -0.78 -7.54
C ALA A 3 8.65 0.65 -7.19
N TYR A 4 9.19 0.84 -5.98
CA TYR A 4 9.65 2.13 -5.46
C TYR A 4 11.08 2.05 -4.90
N ASN A 5 11.88 3.08 -5.12
CA ASN A 5 13.21 3.17 -4.50
C ASN A 5 13.11 3.63 -3.04
N ASP A 6 14.19 3.47 -2.30
CA ASP A 6 14.30 3.95 -0.92
C ASP A 6 14.22 5.49 -0.91
N GLY A 7 13.32 6.06 -0.09
CA GLY A 7 13.09 7.51 -0.08
C GLY A 7 12.10 8.03 -1.13
N ASP A 8 11.57 7.17 -2.01
CA ASP A 8 10.53 7.57 -2.96
C ASP A 8 9.22 7.94 -2.24
N THR A 9 8.36 8.68 -2.93
CA THR A 9 6.98 8.88 -2.49
C THR A 9 6.06 7.94 -3.25
N ALA A 10 5.41 7.02 -2.53
CA ALA A 10 4.41 6.13 -3.07
C ALA A 10 3.07 6.86 -3.24
N LYS A 11 2.45 6.70 -4.41
CA LYS A 11 1.10 7.21 -4.67
C LYS A 11 0.11 6.06 -4.59
N VAL A 12 -0.79 6.11 -3.63
CA VAL A 12 -1.81 5.08 -3.37
C VAL A 12 -3.19 5.68 -3.59
N THR A 13 -4.00 5.06 -4.45
CA THR A 13 -5.41 5.42 -4.63
C THR A 13 -6.28 4.49 -3.81
N VAL A 14 -7.07 5.07 -2.91
CA VAL A 14 -8.06 4.34 -2.12
C VAL A 14 -9.43 4.55 -2.77
N THR A 15 -10.04 3.47 -3.23
CA THR A 15 -11.37 3.47 -3.86
C THR A 15 -12.34 2.68 -2.99
N PRO A 16 -13.01 3.32 -2.01
CA PRO A 16 -13.92 2.63 -1.11
C PRO A 16 -15.28 2.40 -1.79
N PRO A 17 -16.08 1.43 -1.31
CA PRO A 17 -17.45 1.23 -1.81
C PRO A 17 -18.40 2.38 -1.45
N ALA A 18 -18.01 3.27 -0.53
CA ALA A 18 -18.75 4.46 -0.12
C ALA A 18 -17.83 5.44 0.61
N ALA A 19 -18.23 6.71 0.68
CA ALA A 19 -17.49 7.73 1.41
C ALA A 19 -17.37 7.41 2.90
N GLY A 20 -16.23 7.78 3.51
CA GLY A 20 -15.98 7.54 4.92
C GLY A 20 -14.61 8.01 5.40
N LYS A 21 -14.42 7.95 6.71
CA LYS A 21 -13.17 8.28 7.39
C LYS A 21 -12.45 7.01 7.85
N GLY A 22 -11.14 7.08 8.03
CA GLY A 22 -10.38 5.99 8.62
C GLY A 22 -8.88 6.23 8.54
N TYR A 23 -8.12 5.16 8.27
CA TYR A 23 -6.65 5.21 8.33
C TYR A 23 -6.01 4.55 7.12
N LEU A 24 -4.88 5.11 6.70
CA LEU A 24 -3.94 4.50 5.77
C LEU A 24 -2.67 4.16 6.54
N LEU A 25 -2.17 2.95 6.38
CA LEU A 25 -1.01 2.44 7.11
C LEU A 25 0.02 1.83 6.17
N ILE A 26 1.29 1.91 6.56
CA ILE A 26 2.35 1.02 6.10
C ILE A 26 2.67 0.08 7.25
N GLU A 27 2.43 -1.21 7.05
CA GLU A 27 2.62 -2.25 8.04
C GLU A 27 3.74 -3.19 7.62
N SER A 28 4.39 -3.76 8.62
CA SER A 28 5.41 -4.78 8.49
C SER A 28 5.19 -5.89 9.52
N SER A 29 5.98 -6.96 9.48
CA SER A 29 5.89 -8.04 10.48
C SER A 29 6.12 -7.58 11.94
N GLU A 30 6.77 -6.43 12.14
CA GLU A 30 7.08 -5.87 13.46
C GLU A 30 6.08 -4.79 13.91
N GLY A 31 5.08 -4.48 13.07
CA GLY A 31 4.05 -3.48 13.35
C GLY A 31 3.99 -2.35 12.32
N PRO A 32 3.15 -1.32 12.61
CA PRO A 32 2.96 -0.18 11.71
C PRO A 32 4.17 0.75 11.74
N LEU A 33 4.72 1.03 10.56
CA LEU A 33 5.84 1.95 10.35
C LEU A 33 5.36 3.37 10.07
N TRP A 34 4.16 3.51 9.53
CA TRP A 34 3.55 4.78 9.20
C TRP A 34 2.03 4.67 9.26
N TRP A 35 1.37 5.74 9.69
CA TRP A 35 -0.08 5.83 9.70
C TRP A 35 -0.54 7.26 9.45
N LYS A 36 -1.70 7.40 8.82
CA LYS A 36 -2.33 8.69 8.56
C LYS A 36 -3.84 8.56 8.57
N GLU A 37 -4.50 9.49 9.24
CA GLU A 37 -5.95 9.67 9.14
C GLU A 37 -6.32 10.12 7.73
N ILE A 38 -7.33 9.47 7.16
CA ILE A 38 -7.83 9.74 5.83
C ILE A 38 -9.33 10.01 5.85
N ASP A 39 -9.72 10.97 5.02
CA ASP A 39 -11.11 11.22 4.64
C ASP A 39 -11.22 10.98 3.13
N VAL A 40 -12.07 10.02 2.76
CA VAL A 40 -12.16 9.46 1.41
C VAL A 40 -13.59 9.62 0.90
N PRO A 41 -13.80 10.33 -0.22
CA PRO A 41 -15.11 10.43 -0.85
C PRO A 41 -15.47 9.13 -1.59
N ALA A 42 -16.71 9.01 -2.07
CA ALA A 42 -17.20 7.78 -2.69
C ALA A 42 -16.49 7.47 -4.02
N GLU A 43 -15.99 8.50 -4.70
CA GLU A 43 -15.26 8.43 -5.95
C GLU A 43 -13.81 7.95 -5.76
N GLY A 44 -13.35 7.88 -4.50
CA GLY A 44 -11.97 7.55 -4.13
C GLY A 44 -11.05 8.76 -4.07
N LYS A 45 -9.86 8.55 -3.52
CA LYS A 45 -8.84 9.59 -3.33
C LYS A 45 -7.44 9.02 -3.38
N SER A 46 -6.52 9.77 -4.00
CA SER A 46 -5.09 9.44 -3.98
C SER A 46 -4.38 10.10 -2.79
N PHE A 47 -3.47 9.34 -2.20
CA PHE A 47 -2.62 9.74 -1.10
C PHE A 47 -1.16 9.52 -1.47
N GLU A 48 -0.31 10.42 -1.00
CA GLU A 48 1.13 10.31 -1.11
C GLU A 48 1.70 9.86 0.24
N ILE A 49 2.51 8.81 0.18
CA ILE A 49 3.16 8.19 1.34
C ILE A 49 4.67 8.33 1.13
N PRO A 50 5.38 9.13 1.94
CA PRO A 50 6.83 9.19 1.88
C PRO A 50 7.40 7.87 2.43
N LEU A 51 8.17 7.15 1.61
CA LEU A 51 8.82 5.92 2.05
C LEU A 51 10.12 6.26 2.76
N ASP A 52 10.30 5.77 3.99
CA ASP A 52 11.55 5.99 4.72
C ASP A 52 12.68 5.16 4.11
N LYS A 53 13.88 5.75 4.01
CA LYS A 53 15.08 5.07 3.53
C LYS A 53 15.50 3.92 4.46
N GLN A 54 15.10 3.96 5.73
CA GLN A 54 15.40 2.93 6.71
C GLN A 54 14.57 1.66 6.53
N TRP A 55 13.51 1.69 5.71
CA TRP A 55 12.65 0.54 5.45
C TRP A 55 13.28 -0.45 4.47
N ALA A 56 14.47 -0.95 4.78
CA ALA A 56 15.24 -1.88 3.97
C ALA A 56 14.73 -3.34 4.06
N ARG A 57 13.43 -3.54 3.83
CA ARG A 57 12.72 -4.83 3.99
C ARG A 57 11.73 -5.08 2.84
N HIS A 58 11.16 -6.28 2.77
CA HIS A 58 10.31 -6.71 1.62
C HIS A 58 8.89 -7.14 2.05
N ASP A 59 8.63 -7.16 3.34
CA ASP A 59 7.37 -7.55 3.99
C ASP A 59 6.48 -6.32 4.27
N LEU A 60 6.62 -5.26 3.47
CA LEU A 60 5.82 -4.04 3.61
C LEU A 60 4.47 -4.18 2.92
N TYR A 61 3.42 -3.76 3.60
CA TYR A 61 2.06 -3.72 3.07
C TYR A 61 1.41 -2.36 3.32
N VAL A 62 0.69 -1.88 2.31
CA VAL A 62 -0.23 -0.75 2.46
C VAL A 62 -1.58 -1.30 2.91
N THR A 63 -2.09 -0.81 4.03
CA THR A 63 -3.42 -1.16 4.53
C THR A 63 -4.29 0.10 4.59
N ALA A 64 -5.46 0.04 3.97
CA ALA A 64 -6.47 1.10 4.03
C ALA A 64 -7.71 0.60 4.76
N LEU A 65 -8.15 1.33 5.78
CA LEU A 65 -9.38 1.07 6.52
C LEU A 65 -10.29 2.29 6.40
N VAL A 66 -11.51 2.08 5.90
CA VAL A 66 -12.52 3.15 5.75
C VAL A 66 -13.79 2.73 6.47
N VAL A 67 -14.30 3.61 7.32
CA VAL A 67 -15.55 3.43 8.05
C VAL A 67 -16.56 4.45 7.52
N ARG A 68 -17.65 3.92 6.98
CA ARG A 68 -18.82 4.73 6.63
C ARG A 68 -19.70 4.88 7.88
N PRO A 69 -20.10 6.11 8.26
CA PRO A 69 -21.00 6.32 9.38
C PRO A 69 -22.35 5.66 9.13
N GLY A 70 -22.97 5.18 10.20
CA GLY A 70 -24.37 4.76 10.17
C GLY A 70 -25.32 5.95 10.19
N GLU A 71 -26.57 5.72 9.80
CA GLU A 71 -27.65 6.69 9.88
C GLU A 71 -28.86 6.06 10.57
N ARG A 72 -29.17 6.54 11.78
CA ARG A 72 -30.21 5.94 12.63
C ARG A 72 -31.60 6.03 12.01
N LYS A 73 -31.94 7.15 11.35
CA LYS A 73 -33.26 7.36 10.72
C LYS A 73 -33.50 6.41 9.56
N ALA A 74 -32.44 6.06 8.84
CA ALA A 74 -32.49 5.11 7.73
C ALA A 74 -32.24 3.65 8.18
N ASN A 75 -32.11 3.38 9.49
CA ASN A 75 -31.70 2.07 10.05
C ASN A 75 -30.39 1.52 9.43
N VAL A 76 -29.50 2.41 9.03
CA VAL A 76 -28.23 2.03 8.40
C VAL A 76 -27.16 1.94 9.47
N THR A 77 -26.58 0.75 9.66
CA THR A 77 -25.48 0.54 10.60
C THR A 77 -24.14 1.04 10.02
N PRO A 78 -23.19 1.43 10.89
CA PRO A 78 -21.82 1.70 10.45
C PRO A 78 -21.24 0.47 9.75
N LYS A 79 -20.51 0.70 8.65
CA LYS A 79 -19.88 -0.38 7.86
C LYS A 79 -18.40 -0.06 7.67
N ARG A 80 -17.56 -1.08 7.87
CA ARG A 80 -16.12 -1.03 7.64
C ARG A 80 -15.76 -1.70 6.31
N ALA A 81 -14.84 -1.08 5.56
CA ALA A 81 -14.16 -1.65 4.40
C ALA A 81 -12.65 -1.66 4.65
N VAL A 82 -11.95 -2.70 4.17
CA VAL A 82 -10.51 -2.88 4.33
C VAL A 82 -9.90 -3.27 2.98
N GLY A 83 -8.76 -2.67 2.64
CA GLY A 83 -7.93 -3.05 1.50
C GLY A 83 -6.48 -3.23 1.94
N VAL A 84 -5.80 -4.24 1.38
CA VAL A 84 -4.40 -4.56 1.67
C VAL A 84 -3.67 -4.77 0.34
N LEU A 85 -2.50 -4.18 0.19
CA LEU A 85 -1.69 -4.27 -1.02
C LEU A 85 -0.21 -4.38 -0.65
N HIS A 86 0.50 -5.34 -1.26
CA HIS A 86 1.95 -5.45 -1.10
C HIS A 86 2.66 -4.20 -1.65
N LEU A 87 3.66 -3.69 -0.92
CA LEU A 87 4.48 -2.55 -1.33
C LEU A 87 5.85 -3.05 -1.82
N PRO A 88 6.03 -3.23 -3.13
CA PRO A 88 7.31 -3.66 -3.69
C PRO A 88 8.32 -2.50 -3.66
N LEU A 89 9.47 -2.75 -3.04
CA LEU A 89 10.65 -1.90 -3.18
C LEU A 89 11.51 -2.37 -4.36
N ASP A 90 12.08 -1.43 -5.10
CA ASP A 90 12.93 -1.73 -6.25
C ASP A 90 14.28 -2.24 -5.75
N ARG A 91 14.61 -3.44 -6.20
CA ARG A 91 15.85 -4.17 -5.90
C ARG A 91 16.47 -4.73 -7.16
N ALA A 92 16.04 -4.28 -8.34
CA ALA A 92 16.49 -4.81 -9.62
C ALA A 92 18.01 -4.68 -9.80
N GLN A 93 18.63 -3.63 -9.24
CA GLN A 93 20.08 -3.45 -9.24
C GLN A 93 20.85 -4.57 -8.51
N ARG A 94 20.20 -5.34 -7.63
CA ARG A 94 20.80 -6.48 -6.93
C ARG A 94 20.80 -7.77 -7.76
N LYS A 95 20.13 -7.77 -8.93
CA LYS A 95 20.08 -8.92 -9.83
C LYS A 95 21.40 -9.06 -10.58
N LEU A 96 22.06 -10.22 -10.44
CA LEU A 96 23.26 -10.53 -11.21
C LEU A 96 22.91 -10.78 -12.68
N ALA A 97 23.63 -10.11 -13.59
CA ALA A 97 23.56 -10.34 -15.02
C ALA A 97 24.43 -11.56 -15.40
N LEU A 98 23.96 -12.76 -15.04
CA LEU A 98 24.67 -14.00 -15.35
C LEU A 98 24.36 -14.45 -16.78
N THR A 99 25.41 -14.61 -17.58
CA THR A 99 25.35 -15.26 -18.89
C THR A 99 26.09 -16.58 -18.81
N VAL A 100 25.43 -17.67 -19.18
CA VAL A 100 26.06 -19.00 -19.28
C VAL A 100 26.26 -19.32 -20.76
N THR A 101 27.51 -19.53 -21.16
CA THR A 101 27.84 -20.04 -22.50
C THR A 101 28.18 -21.51 -22.37
N ALA A 102 27.37 -22.36 -23.03
CA ALA A 102 27.58 -23.80 -23.09
C ALA A 102 27.72 -24.23 -24.56
N PRO A 103 28.47 -25.31 -24.87
CA PRO A 103 28.56 -25.82 -26.22
C PRO A 103 27.19 -26.34 -26.70
N GLU A 104 26.87 -26.16 -27.98
CA GLU A 104 25.59 -26.63 -28.56
C GLU A 104 25.47 -28.16 -28.58
N LYS A 105 26.61 -28.88 -28.57
CA LYS A 105 26.70 -30.34 -28.47
C LYS A 105 27.95 -30.73 -27.67
N MET A 106 27.87 -31.86 -26.95
CA MET A 106 29.03 -32.56 -26.39
C MET A 106 29.83 -33.27 -27.47
#